data_AF-A0A7C9RG02-F1
#
_entry.id   AF-A0A7C9RG02-F1
#
_cell.length_a   1.000
_cell.length_b   1.000
_cell.length_c   1.000
_cell.angle_alpha   90.00
_cell.angle_beta   90.00
_cell.angle_gamma   90.00
#
_symmetry.space_group_name_H-M   'P 1'
#
loop_
_entity.id
_entity.type
_entity.pdbx_description
1 polymer ?
#
loop_
_entity_poly.entity_id
_entity_poly.type
_entity_poly.pdbx_seq_one_letter_code
_entity_poly.pdbx_strand_id
1 'polypeptide(L)'
;MRFVIVTGLSGAGKTQAVRNLEDLGYFCVDNLPSTLIPKFVEACYKTHDKIDKIALVIDIRGGEFFDDIFESLNYLKKQGYKYEILFLDASDEVLIKRFKESRRKHPLAPEGRILKGITMERNKLRELKNEADNIIDTSKLATRELKEEITKIYSE
;
A
#
# COMPACT_ATOMS: atom_id res chain seq x y z
N MET A 1 -14.52 -8.08 -10.41
CA MET A 1 -13.15 -7.62 -10.19
C MET A 1 -13.01 -6.86 -8.87
N ARG A 2 -12.03 -7.24 -8.04
CA ARG A 2 -11.64 -6.59 -6.77
C ARG A 2 -10.24 -5.99 -6.96
N PHE A 3 -10.16 -4.67 -6.89
CA PHE A 3 -8.91 -3.91 -7.09
C PHE A 3 -8.52 -3.26 -5.77
N VAL A 4 -7.39 -3.67 -5.22
CA VAL A 4 -6.91 -3.24 -3.90
C VAL A 4 -5.65 -2.43 -4.06
N ILE A 5 -5.59 -1.27 -3.43
CA ILE A 5 -4.43 -0.40 -3.39
C ILE A 5 -3.77 -0.59 -2.04
N VAL A 6 -2.58 -1.18 -2.03
CA VAL A 6 -1.80 -1.44 -0.82
C VAL A 6 -0.80 -0.33 -0.61
N THR A 7 -0.95 0.41 0.48
CA THR A 7 -0.03 1.48 0.88
C THR A 7 0.18 1.46 2.39
N GLY A 8 0.95 2.41 2.91
CA GLY A 8 1.25 2.53 4.33
C GLY A 8 2.70 2.91 4.61
N LEU A 9 3.04 3.00 5.89
CA LEU A 9 4.37 3.42 6.31
C LEU A 9 5.46 2.42 5.92
N SER A 10 6.67 2.90 5.70
CA SER A 10 7.82 2.04 5.44
C SER A 10 8.14 1.21 6.68
N GLY A 11 8.24 -0.11 6.52
CA GLY A 11 8.39 -1.05 7.65
C GLY A 11 7.07 -1.53 8.28
N ALA A 12 5.91 -1.05 7.82
CA ALA A 12 4.60 -1.49 8.32
C ALA A 12 4.14 -2.87 7.81
N GLY A 13 4.97 -3.57 7.01
CA GLY A 13 4.65 -4.93 6.54
C GLY A 13 4.04 -5.03 5.15
N LYS A 14 4.10 -3.96 4.32
CA LYS A 14 3.59 -3.95 2.93
C LYS A 14 4.02 -5.18 2.11
N THR A 15 5.30 -5.52 2.12
CA THR A 15 5.81 -6.71 1.40
C THR A 15 5.16 -8.00 1.88
N GLN A 16 4.91 -8.15 3.18
CA GLN A 16 4.21 -9.33 3.69
C GLN A 16 2.74 -9.33 3.30
N ALA A 17 2.09 -8.17 3.33
CA ALA A 17 0.70 -8.05 2.94
C ALA A 17 0.47 -8.42 1.48
N VAL A 18 1.38 -7.98 0.60
CA VAL A 18 1.36 -8.32 -0.82
C VAL A 18 1.49 -9.82 -1.03
N ARG A 19 2.47 -10.47 -0.37
CA ARG A 19 2.60 -11.94 -0.43
C ARG A 19 1.34 -12.66 0.03
N ASN A 20 0.70 -12.16 1.08
CA ASN A 20 -0.55 -12.74 1.56
C ASN A 20 -1.69 -12.55 0.54
N LEU A 21 -1.73 -11.42 -0.19
CA LEU A 21 -2.68 -11.20 -1.28
C LEU A 21 -2.37 -12.09 -2.50
N GLU A 22 -1.10 -12.30 -2.84
CA GLU A 22 -0.67 -13.26 -3.87
C GLU A 22 -1.15 -14.68 -3.54
N ASP A 23 -1.00 -15.12 -2.28
CA ASP A 23 -1.51 -16.40 -1.79
C ASP A 23 -3.05 -16.52 -1.95
N LEU A 24 -3.78 -15.40 -1.92
CA LEU A 24 -5.23 -15.33 -2.13
C LEU A 24 -5.63 -15.18 -3.61
N GLY A 25 -4.66 -15.26 -4.52
CA GLY A 25 -4.88 -15.20 -5.97
C GLY A 25 -4.94 -13.79 -6.55
N TYR A 26 -4.48 -12.77 -5.82
CA TYR A 26 -4.37 -11.41 -6.38
C TYR A 26 -3.18 -11.30 -7.32
N PHE A 27 -3.40 -10.71 -8.49
CA PHE A 27 -2.32 -10.24 -9.35
C PHE A 27 -1.69 -8.99 -8.74
N CYS A 28 -0.50 -9.14 -8.17
CA CYS A 28 0.16 -8.07 -7.44
C CYS A 28 1.16 -7.33 -8.34
N VAL A 29 1.04 -6.00 -8.38
CA VAL A 29 1.96 -5.10 -9.09
C VAL A 29 2.60 -4.15 -8.08
N ASP A 30 3.93 -4.16 -8.00
CA ASP A 30 4.69 -3.28 -7.11
C ASP A 30 5.35 -2.14 -7.89
N ASN A 31 5.46 -0.98 -7.24
CA ASN A 31 6.19 0.19 -7.74
C ASN A 31 5.73 0.72 -9.11
N LEU A 32 4.43 0.62 -9.40
CA LEU A 32 3.85 1.26 -10.58
C LEU A 32 3.80 2.78 -10.37
N PRO A 33 4.29 3.60 -11.31
CA PRO A 33 4.08 5.05 -11.28
C PRO A 33 2.59 5.38 -11.17
N SER A 34 2.24 6.32 -10.29
CA SER A 34 0.85 6.73 -10.03
C SER A 34 0.13 7.16 -11.31
N THR A 35 0.83 7.87 -12.20
CA THR A 35 0.33 8.31 -13.52
C THR A 35 -0.06 7.16 -14.47
N LEU A 36 0.41 5.93 -14.22
CA LEU A 36 0.07 4.75 -15.03
C LEU A 36 -1.09 3.93 -14.43
N ILE A 37 -1.51 4.22 -13.20
CA ILE A 37 -2.61 3.52 -12.53
C ILE A 37 -3.90 3.57 -13.37
N PRO A 38 -4.35 4.73 -13.88
CA PRO A 38 -5.57 4.79 -14.69
C PRO A 38 -5.55 3.86 -15.89
N LYS A 39 -4.46 3.92 -16.67
CA LYS A 39 -4.28 3.10 -17.87
C LYS A 39 -4.23 1.61 -17.56
N PHE A 40 -3.58 1.25 -16.45
CA PHE A 40 -3.51 -0.15 -16.01
C PHE A 40 -4.89 -0.68 -15.62
N VAL A 41 -5.65 0.09 -14.83
CA VAL A 41 -7.01 -0.28 -14.42
C VAL A 41 -7.93 -0.39 -15.63
N GLU A 42 -7.91 0.59 -16.55
CA GLU A 42 -8.67 0.53 -17.80
C GLU A 42 -8.37 -0.72 -18.62
N ALA A 43 -7.09 -1.08 -18.74
CA ALA A 43 -6.69 -2.29 -19.46
C ALA A 43 -7.25 -3.54 -18.78
N CYS A 44 -7.16 -3.64 -17.45
CA CYS A 44 -7.71 -4.77 -16.71
C CYS A 44 -9.23 -4.89 -16.90
N TYR A 45 -9.96 -3.78 -16.80
CA TYR A 45 -11.40 -3.75 -17.06
C TYR A 45 -11.76 -4.09 -18.50
N LYS A 46 -10.93 -3.77 -19.51
CA LYS A 46 -11.20 -4.18 -20.90
C LYS A 46 -11.00 -5.68 -21.13
N THR A 47 -10.18 -6.33 -20.31
CA THR A 47 -9.78 -7.74 -20.50
C THR A 47 -10.69 -8.73 -19.77
N HIS A 48 -11.87 -8.29 -19.28
CA HIS A 48 -12.98 -8.92 -18.52
C HIS A 48 -12.90 -10.40 -18.05
N ASP A 49 -12.20 -11.30 -18.73
CA ASP A 49 -12.19 -12.75 -18.53
C ASP A 49 -10.88 -13.32 -17.91
N LYS A 50 -9.87 -12.51 -17.56
CA LYS A 50 -8.56 -13.05 -17.11
C LYS A 50 -8.04 -12.61 -15.75
N ILE A 51 -8.45 -11.47 -15.20
CA ILE A 51 -7.91 -10.95 -13.95
C ILE A 51 -9.02 -10.35 -13.09
N ASP A 52 -9.46 -11.10 -12.08
CA ASP A 52 -10.55 -10.69 -11.19
C ASP A 52 -10.09 -10.12 -9.84
N LYS A 53 -8.84 -10.36 -9.44
CA LYS A 53 -8.26 -9.88 -8.18
C LYS A 53 -6.93 -9.22 -8.48
N ILE A 54 -6.79 -7.94 -8.14
CA ILE A 54 -5.60 -7.13 -8.44
C ILE A 54 -5.20 -6.39 -7.18
N ALA A 55 -3.91 -6.42 -6.85
CA ALA A 55 -3.35 -5.60 -5.79
C ALA A 55 -2.24 -4.71 -6.34
N LEU A 56 -2.35 -3.41 -6.12
CA LEU A 56 -1.37 -2.42 -6.54
C LEU A 56 -0.66 -1.85 -5.33
N VAL A 57 0.66 -2.00 -5.27
CA VAL A 57 1.47 -1.49 -4.17
C VAL A 57 1.96 -0.11 -4.53
N ILE A 58 1.72 0.83 -3.62
CA ILE A 58 2.12 2.22 -3.77
C ILE A 58 3.06 2.58 -2.62
N ASP A 59 4.20 3.16 -2.98
CA ASP A 59 5.23 3.59 -2.05
C ASP A 59 5.56 5.08 -2.22
N ILE A 60 5.84 5.74 -1.10
CA ILE A 60 6.22 7.16 -1.01
C ILE A 60 7.62 7.46 -1.57
N ARG A 61 8.37 6.41 -1.94
CA ARG A 61 9.66 6.49 -2.65
C ARG A 61 9.63 7.36 -3.91
N GLY A 62 8.45 7.61 -4.47
CA GLY A 62 8.27 8.44 -5.65
C GLY A 62 8.53 9.94 -5.47
N GLY A 63 8.53 10.50 -4.24
CA GLY A 63 8.93 11.88 -3.97
C GLY A 63 8.02 12.98 -4.54
N GLU A 64 7.95 13.08 -5.88
CA GLU A 64 7.15 13.98 -6.72
C GLU A 64 5.81 13.36 -7.16
N PHE A 65 5.69 12.03 -7.16
CA PHE A 65 4.51 11.30 -7.67
C PHE A 65 3.33 11.19 -6.68
N PHE A 66 3.39 11.88 -5.54
CA PHE A 66 2.37 11.75 -4.49
C PHE A 66 1.11 12.56 -4.81
N ASP A 67 1.22 13.74 -5.44
CA ASP A 67 0.02 14.48 -5.86
C ASP A 67 -0.69 13.76 -7.02
N ASP A 68 0.09 13.18 -7.93
CA ASP A 68 -0.38 12.36 -9.05
C ASP A 68 -1.22 11.15 -8.61
N ILE A 69 -1.04 10.65 -7.37
CA ILE A 69 -1.86 9.54 -6.88
C ILE A 69 -3.30 9.97 -6.68
N PHE A 70 -3.54 11.12 -6.08
CA PHE A 70 -4.89 11.60 -5.81
C PHE A 70 -5.60 11.93 -7.11
N GLU A 71 -4.89 12.51 -8.07
CA GLU A 71 -5.43 12.71 -9.41
C GLU A 71 -5.85 11.39 -10.06
N SER A 72 -5.00 10.37 -9.95
CA SER A 72 -5.27 9.04 -10.49
C SER A 72 -6.44 8.35 -9.79
N LEU A 73 -6.50 8.38 -8.46
CA LEU A 73 -7.61 7.83 -7.67
C LEU A 73 -8.93 8.55 -7.97
N ASN A 74 -8.89 9.88 -8.05
CA ASN A 74 -10.06 10.69 -8.39
C ASN A 74 -10.54 10.40 -9.82
N TYR A 75 -9.62 10.20 -10.77
CA TYR A 75 -9.97 9.75 -12.10
C TYR A 75 -10.69 8.40 -12.06
N LEU A 76 -10.15 7.40 -11.36
CA LEU A 76 -10.78 6.09 -11.22
C LEU A 76 -12.20 6.20 -10.65
N LYS A 77 -12.35 6.98 -9.57
CA LYS A 77 -13.62 7.25 -8.92
C LYS A 77 -14.63 7.90 -9.88
N LYS A 78 -14.21 8.90 -10.66
CA LYS A 78 -15.05 9.58 -11.66
C LYS A 78 -15.48 8.66 -12.81
N GLN A 79 -14.63 7.72 -13.22
CA GLN A 79 -14.98 6.72 -14.24
C GLN A 79 -15.83 5.57 -13.69
N GLY A 80 -16.10 5.54 -12.37
CA GLY A 80 -16.89 4.48 -11.74
C GLY A 80 -16.12 3.17 -11.52
N TYR A 81 -14.79 3.19 -11.65
CA TYR A 81 -13.96 2.05 -11.29
C TYR A 81 -13.92 1.89 -9.77
N LYS A 82 -14.26 0.69 -9.29
CA LYS A 82 -14.29 0.39 -7.86
C LYS A 82 -12.90 -0.02 -7.40
N TYR A 83 -12.45 0.55 -6.28
CA TYR A 83 -11.20 0.22 -5.64
C TYR A 83 -11.33 0.27 -4.12
N GLU A 84 -10.47 -0.45 -3.42
CA GLU A 84 -10.33 -0.43 -1.97
C GLU A 84 -8.88 -0.02 -1.61
N ILE A 85 -8.69 0.83 -0.62
CA ILE A 85 -7.38 1.21 -0.10
C ILE A 85 -7.11 0.41 1.20
N LEU A 86 -6.06 -0.41 1.16
CA LEU A 86 -5.46 -1.04 2.34
C LEU A 86 -4.27 -0.20 2.82
N PHE A 87 -4.40 0.37 4.01
CA PHE A 87 -3.34 1.12 4.66
C PHE A 87 -2.71 0.32 5.80
N LEU A 88 -1.40 0.10 5.74
CA LEU A 88 -0.65 -0.53 6.82
C LEU A 88 0.04 0.53 7.68
N ASP A 89 -0.22 0.49 8.98
CA ASP A 89 0.40 1.35 9.98
C ASP A 89 1.15 0.53 11.02
N ALA A 90 2.03 1.18 11.77
CA ALA A 90 2.60 0.67 13.01
C ALA A 90 3.12 1.86 13.83
N SER A 91 3.30 1.69 15.14
CA SER A 91 3.85 2.74 16.00
C SER A 91 5.29 3.09 15.61
N ASP A 92 5.69 4.33 15.88
CA ASP A 92 7.04 4.81 15.54
C ASP A 92 8.14 3.95 16.19
N GLU A 93 7.92 3.51 17.43
CA GLU A 93 8.83 2.61 18.15
C GLU A 93 9.02 1.27 17.43
N VAL A 94 7.93 0.68 16.94
CA VAL A 94 7.97 -0.59 16.20
C VAL A 94 8.64 -0.41 14.85
N LEU A 95 8.33 0.67 14.12
CA LEU A 95 8.96 0.97 12.83
C LEU A 95 10.47 1.17 13.00
N ILE A 96 10.90 1.97 13.99
CA ILE A 96 12.32 2.18 14.30
C ILE A 96 13.01 0.85 14.59
N LYS A 97 12.38 -0.01 15.40
CA LYS A 97 12.93 -1.34 15.72
C LYS A 97 13.10 -2.18 14.46
N ARG A 98 12.08 -2.28 13.60
CA ARG A 98 12.13 -3.05 12.34
C ARG A 98 13.19 -2.53 11.36
N PHE A 99 13.38 -1.21 11.27
CA PHE A 99 14.45 -0.62 10.46
C PHE A 99 15.84 -0.96 10.99
N LYS A 100 16.02 -0.93 12.32
CA LYS A 100 17.29 -1.33 12.96
C LYS A 100 17.59 -2.82 12.73
N GLU A 101 16.59 -3.69 12.87
CA GLU A 101 16.72 -5.14 12.66
C GLU A 101 17.05 -5.48 11.20
N SER A 102 16.35 -4.88 10.25
CA SER A 102 16.57 -5.12 8.81
C SER A 102 17.82 -4.42 8.27
N ARG A 103 18.45 -3.52 9.05
CA ARG A 103 19.57 -2.65 8.64
C ARG A 103 19.29 -1.84 7.37
N ARG A 104 18.02 -1.65 7.01
CA ARG A 104 17.63 -0.88 5.83
C ARG A 104 17.67 0.62 6.13
N LYS A 105 18.07 1.41 5.14
CA LYS A 105 17.96 2.88 5.22
C LYS A 105 16.49 3.29 5.04
N HIS A 106 16.09 4.37 5.71
CA HIS A 106 14.76 4.92 5.52
C HIS A 106 14.67 5.64 4.16
N PRO A 107 13.66 5.39 3.32
CA PRO A 107 13.63 5.92 1.95
C PRO A 107 13.64 7.45 1.86
N LEU A 108 12.86 8.14 2.71
CA LEU A 108 12.85 9.60 2.79
C LEU A 108 13.96 10.23 3.64
N ALA A 109 14.79 9.42 4.28
CA ALA A 109 15.87 9.90 5.15
C ALA A 109 17.10 8.96 5.06
N PRO A 110 17.72 8.82 3.87
CA PRO A 110 18.79 7.83 3.65
C PRO A 110 20.06 8.11 4.46
N GLU A 111 20.29 9.37 4.84
CA GLU A 111 21.40 9.82 5.69
C GLU A 111 20.91 10.44 7.01
N GLY A 112 19.59 10.43 7.24
CA GLY A 112 18.95 11.10 8.36
C GLY A 112 18.52 10.15 9.49
N ARG A 113 17.97 10.71 10.56
CA ARG A 113 17.36 9.92 11.63
C ARG A 113 16.09 9.23 11.11
N ILE A 114 15.95 7.93 11.38
CA ILE A 114 14.79 7.11 10.99
C ILE A 114 13.47 7.78 11.43
N LEU A 115 13.42 8.30 12.66
CA LEU A 115 12.25 9.00 13.19
C LEU A 115 11.81 10.17 12.31
N LYS A 116 12.76 10.97 11.78
CA LYS A 116 12.45 12.08 10.88
C LYS A 116 11.80 11.58 9.59
N GLY A 117 12.33 10.47 9.04
CA GLY A 117 11.75 9.80 7.88
C GLY A 117 10.30 9.36 8.14
N ILE A 118 10.06 8.69 9.27
CA ILE A 118 8.72 8.22 9.68
C ILE A 118 7.76 9.40 9.82
N THR A 119 8.17 10.49 10.48
CA THR A 119 7.32 11.69 10.63
C THR A 119 6.96 12.30 9.27
N MET A 120 7.92 12.37 8.35
CA MET A 120 7.66 12.86 6.99
C MET A 120 6.68 11.95 6.23
N GLU A 121 6.82 10.62 6.35
CA GLU A 121 5.88 9.68 5.75
C GLU A 121 4.47 9.84 6.33
N ARG A 122 4.33 9.92 7.65
CA ARG A 122 3.02 10.11 8.29
C ARG A 122 2.32 11.36 7.81
N ASN A 123 3.04 12.47 7.66
CA ASN A 123 2.47 13.72 7.18
C ASN A 123 1.99 13.60 5.73
N LYS A 124 2.82 13.04 4.84
CA LYS A 124 2.46 12.85 3.43
C LYS A 124 1.30 11.85 3.28
N LEU A 125 1.37 10.71 3.95
CA LEU A 125 0.38 9.63 3.86
C LEU A 125 -0.91 9.89 4.65
N ARG A 126 -1.02 11.03 5.36
CA ARG A 126 -2.16 11.34 6.22
C ARG A 126 -3.48 11.32 5.45
N GLU A 127 -3.50 11.92 4.26
CA GLU A 127 -4.69 12.00 3.44
C GLU A 127 -5.11 10.62 2.91
N LEU A 128 -4.16 9.82 2.40
CA LEU A 128 -4.43 8.44 1.99
C LEU A 128 -4.91 7.57 3.15
N LYS A 129 -4.39 7.77 4.36
CA LYS A 129 -4.87 7.07 5.56
C LYS A 129 -6.32 7.45 5.88
N ASN A 130 -6.70 8.72 5.71
CA ASN A 130 -8.06 9.17 5.97
C ASN A 130 -9.07 8.61 4.95
N GLU A 131 -8.63 8.39 3.71
CA GLU A 131 -9.45 7.78 2.65
C GLU A 131 -9.39 6.25 2.64
N ALA A 132 -8.63 5.62 3.55
CA ALA A 132 -8.44 4.18 3.54
C ALA A 132 -9.70 3.43 3.93
N ASP A 133 -10.10 2.45 3.11
CA ASP A 133 -11.21 1.54 3.43
C ASP A 133 -10.84 0.58 4.57
N ASN A 134 -9.59 0.12 4.59
CA ASN A 134 -9.08 -0.78 5.61
C ASN A 134 -7.74 -0.29 6.15
N ILE A 135 -7.64 -0.17 7.48
CA ILE A 135 -6.39 0.17 8.17
C ILE A 135 -6.00 -0.98 9.08
N ILE A 136 -4.80 -1.55 8.88
CA ILE A 136 -4.27 -2.58 9.77
C ILE A 136 -3.09 -1.99 10.55
N ASP A 137 -3.24 -1.94 11.88
CA ASP A 137 -2.15 -1.61 12.79
C ASP A 137 -1.31 -2.88 13.05
N THR A 138 -0.11 -2.91 12.50
CA THR A 138 0.81 -4.05 12.62
C THR A 138 1.73 -3.95 13.84
N SER A 139 1.53 -2.98 14.74
CA SER A 139 2.40 -2.75 15.90
C SER A 139 2.58 -3.97 16.79
N LYS A 140 1.50 -4.74 16.96
CA LYS A 140 1.45 -5.92 17.84
C LYS A 140 1.27 -7.23 17.09
N LEU A 141 1.23 -7.20 15.76
CA LEU A 141 0.97 -8.37 14.94
C LEU A 141 2.27 -9.07 14.56
N ALA A 142 2.31 -10.38 14.79
CA ALA A 142 3.23 -11.28 14.13
C ALA A 142 2.85 -11.46 12.66
N THR A 143 3.79 -11.93 11.85
CA THR A 143 3.61 -12.19 10.40
C THR A 143 2.40 -13.08 10.12
N ARG A 144 2.18 -14.10 10.96
CA ARG A 144 1.05 -15.03 10.86
C ARG A 144 -0.29 -14.33 11.12
N GLU A 145 -0.36 -13.46 12.12
CA GLU A 145 -1.57 -12.72 12.49
C GLU A 145 -1.91 -11.69 11.40
N LEU A 146 -0.91 -11.03 10.80
CA LEU A 146 -1.12 -10.17 9.63
C LEU A 146 -1.72 -10.96 8.45
N LYS A 147 -1.32 -12.23 8.26
CA LYS A 147 -1.91 -13.09 7.22
C LYS A 147 -3.36 -13.42 7.53
N GLU A 148 -3.69 -13.70 8.78
CA GLU A 148 -5.06 -13.97 9.22
C GLU A 148 -5.97 -12.75 8.98
N GLU A 149 -5.52 -11.54 9.37
CA GLU A 149 -6.27 -10.30 9.15
C GLU A 149 -6.49 -10.01 7.66
N ILE A 150 -5.46 -10.17 6.82
CA ILE A 150 -5.61 -9.98 5.36
C ILE A 150 -6.56 -11.02 4.77
N THR A 151 -6.44 -12.29 5.17
CA THR A 151 -7.34 -13.35 4.71
C THR A 151 -8.78 -13.05 5.10
N LYS A 152 -9.01 -12.59 6.33
CA LYS A 152 -10.35 -12.22 6.81
C LYS A 152 -10.99 -11.10 5.97
N ILE A 153 -10.20 -10.15 5.49
CA ILE A 153 -10.72 -9.02 4.70
C ILE A 153 -10.85 -9.37 3.20
N TYR A 154 -9.91 -10.18 2.66
CA TYR A 154 -9.71 -10.32 1.22
C TYR A 154 -9.87 -11.75 0.65
N SER A 155 -10.28 -12.73 1.47
CA SER A 155 -10.47 -14.13 1.00
C SER A 155 -11.65 -14.29 0.05
N GLU A 156 -12.72 -13.52 0.23
CA GLU A 156 -13.90 -13.50 -0.63
C GLU A 156 -13.70 -12.56 -1.83
#